data_AF-A0A2V8BE51-F1
#
_entry.id   AF-A0A2V8BE51-F1
#
_cell.length_a   1.000
_cell.length_b   1.000
_cell.length_c   1.000
_cell.angle_alpha   90.00
_cell.angle_beta   90.00
_cell.angle_gamma   90.00
#
_symmetry.space_group_name_H-M   'P 1'
#
loop_
_entity.id
_entity.type
_entity.pdbx_description
1 polymer ?
#
loop_
_entity_poly.entity_id
_entity_poly.type
_entity_poly.pdbx_seq_one_letter_code
_entity_poly.pdbx_strand_id
1 'polypeptide(L)'
;MHSHRPIQPFDALTAVRELFHVSFWLARTYARGTKPDAALAFDADALPKTAAIPKRAVDYLLKLKTELRERDEKLSAVLADKSALNEELKRLRAEVAEAKKASAAQPDTHDYSEAETRDYFIDLLLKEAGWALDQPRDREYAVSGMPNTPGKGFVDYVLWGDDGRPPSRHTWPTRLSKGVSLRPRTC
;
A
#
# COMPACT_ATOMS: atom_id res chain seq x y z
N MET A 1 -12.02 36.52 5.12
CA MET A 1 -10.95 37.55 5.02
C MET A 1 -10.25 37.63 6.37
N HIS A 2 -9.18 36.86 6.58
CA HIS A 2 -8.37 36.97 7.80
C HIS A 2 -7.40 38.13 7.61
N SER A 3 -7.70 39.27 8.24
CA SER A 3 -6.77 40.41 8.26
C SER A 3 -5.55 40.03 9.09
N HIS A 4 -4.37 40.02 8.47
CA HIS A 4 -3.08 39.80 9.12
C HIS A 4 -2.54 41.06 9.83
N ARG A 5 -3.37 42.08 10.07
CA ARG A 5 -2.92 43.31 10.71
C ARG A 5 -2.50 43.01 12.15
N PRO A 6 -1.26 43.34 12.55
CA PRO A 6 -0.83 43.17 13.92
C PRO A 6 -1.70 44.05 14.83
N ILE A 7 -2.35 43.43 15.81
CA ILE A 7 -3.18 44.12 16.80
C ILE A 7 -2.27 45.05 17.59
N GLN A 8 -2.54 46.35 17.56
CA GLN A 8 -1.76 47.30 18.33
C GLN A 8 -2.14 47.21 19.82
N PRO A 9 -1.19 47.41 20.75
CA PRO A 9 -1.48 47.42 22.18
C PRO A 9 -2.61 48.40 22.57
N PHE A 10 -2.69 49.54 21.86
CA PHE A 10 -3.75 50.53 22.04
C PHE A 10 -5.15 49.98 21.66
N ASP A 11 -5.25 49.22 20.56
CA ASP A 11 -6.50 48.61 20.12
C ASP A 11 -6.99 47.58 21.14
N ALA A 12 -6.06 46.77 21.67
CA ALA A 12 -6.36 45.80 22.71
C ALA A 12 -6.84 46.47 24.01
N LEU A 13 -6.16 47.53 24.45
CA LEU A 13 -6.57 48.29 25.64
C LEU A 13 -7.96 48.91 25.47
N THR A 14 -8.22 49.50 24.29
CA THR A 14 -9.51 50.09 23.96
C THR A 14 -10.61 49.03 23.99
N ALA A 15 -10.40 47.87 23.38
CA ALA A 15 -11.38 46.78 23.39
C ALA A 15 -11.70 46.29 24.81
N VAL A 16 -10.70 46.15 25.68
CA VAL A 16 -10.90 45.74 27.08
C VAL A 16 -11.64 46.81 27.87
N ARG A 17 -11.33 48.09 27.64
CA ARG A 17 -12.06 49.22 28.24
C ARG A 17 -13.53 49.24 27.84
N GLU A 18 -13.84 49.05 26.55
CA GLU A 18 -15.22 49.00 26.08
C GLU A 18 -15.97 47.79 26.65
N LEU A 19 -15.30 46.62 26.72
CA LEU A 19 -15.87 45.44 27.37
C LEU A 19 -16.20 45.70 28.85
N PHE A 20 -15.35 46.43 29.57
CA PHE A 20 -15.63 46.87 30.93
C PHE A 20 -16.89 47.74 31.00
N HIS A 21 -17.05 48.73 30.10
CA HIS A 21 -18.23 49.59 30.08
C HIS A 21 -19.52 48.83 29.78
N VAL A 22 -19.48 47.89 28.83
CA VAL A 22 -20.62 46.99 28.54
C VAL A 22 -20.96 46.14 29.75
N SER A 23 -19.95 45.56 30.41
CA SER A 23 -20.14 44.73 31.61
C SER A 23 -20.69 45.55 32.79
N PHE A 24 -20.21 46.78 32.96
CA PHE A 24 -20.70 47.73 33.95
C PHE A 24 -22.17 48.08 33.70
N TRP A 25 -22.53 48.40 32.45
CA TRP A 25 -23.91 48.68 32.06
C TRP A 25 -24.81 47.48 32.35
N LEU A 26 -24.36 46.27 31.99
CA LEU A 26 -25.10 45.03 32.24
C LEU A 26 -25.34 44.80 33.74
N ALA A 27 -24.28 44.91 34.55
CA ALA A 27 -24.37 44.74 36.00
C ALA A 27 -25.26 45.81 36.64
N ARG A 28 -25.11 47.08 36.27
CA ARG A 28 -25.96 48.19 36.76
C ARG A 28 -27.44 47.97 36.45
N THR A 29 -27.74 47.43 35.26
CA THR A 29 -29.12 47.30 34.77
C THR A 29 -29.81 46.05 35.35
N TYR A 30 -29.10 44.92 35.45
CA TYR A 30 -29.72 43.63 35.72
C TYR A 30 -29.27 42.93 37.01
N ALA A 31 -28.32 43.50 37.78
CA ALA A 31 -27.92 42.88 39.05
C ALA A 31 -29.10 42.83 40.04
N ARG A 32 -29.38 41.64 40.56
CA ARG A 32 -30.40 41.39 41.60
C ARG A 32 -29.90 41.70 43.02
N GLY A 33 -28.59 41.87 43.20
CA GLY A 33 -27.93 42.19 44.46
C GLY A 33 -27.33 43.60 44.47
N THR A 34 -26.21 43.79 45.17
CA THR A 34 -25.47 45.06 45.20
C THR A 34 -25.04 45.48 43.80
N LYS A 35 -25.50 46.65 43.36
CA LYS A 35 -25.13 47.23 42.06
C LYS A 35 -23.74 47.87 42.14
N PRO A 36 -22.99 47.92 41.03
CA PRO A 36 -21.68 48.56 41.02
C PRO A 36 -21.82 50.07 41.29
N ASP A 37 -20.84 50.63 42.01
CA ASP A 37 -20.76 52.06 42.29
C ASP A 37 -20.61 52.85 40.97
N ALA A 38 -21.32 53.97 40.85
CA ALA A 38 -21.21 54.87 39.71
C ALA A 38 -19.80 55.47 39.56
N ALA A 39 -19.02 55.53 40.64
CA ALA A 39 -17.63 55.98 40.62
C ALA A 39 -16.64 54.92 40.10
N LEU A 40 -17.08 53.67 39.85
CA LEU A 40 -16.20 52.61 39.38
C LEU A 40 -15.73 52.89 37.94
N ALA A 41 -14.45 53.19 37.79
CA ALA A 41 -13.80 53.47 36.51
C ALA A 41 -12.91 52.29 36.08
N PHE A 42 -12.64 52.20 34.77
CA PHE A 42 -11.66 51.28 34.24
C PHE A 42 -10.26 51.69 34.67
N ASP A 43 -9.52 50.78 35.29
CA ASP A 43 -8.12 50.96 35.67
C ASP A 43 -7.24 50.06 34.77
N ALA A 44 -6.38 50.71 33.96
CA ALA A 44 -5.46 50.02 33.08
C ALA A 44 -4.30 49.36 33.82
N ASP A 45 -3.90 49.90 34.99
CA ASP A 45 -2.80 49.39 35.79
C ASP A 45 -3.19 48.14 36.59
N ALA A 46 -4.50 47.93 36.78
CA ALA A 46 -5.07 46.71 37.34
C ALA A 46 -5.01 45.51 36.39
N LEU A 47 -4.68 45.71 35.11
CA LEU A 47 -4.52 44.59 34.17
C LEU A 47 -3.33 43.72 34.58
N PRO A 48 -3.50 42.39 34.61
CA PRO A 48 -2.40 41.50 34.92
C PRO A 48 -1.30 41.70 33.88
N LYS A 49 -0.11 42.08 34.34
CA LYS A 49 1.09 42.11 33.50
C LYS A 49 1.41 40.66 33.14
N THR A 50 0.94 40.20 31.98
CA THR A 50 1.27 38.87 31.47
C THR A 50 2.77 38.68 31.54
N ALA A 51 3.22 37.68 32.29
CA ALA A 51 4.61 37.27 32.28
C ALA A 51 5.02 37.05 30.82
N ALA A 52 6.15 37.66 30.42
CA ALA A 52 6.63 37.57 29.05
C ALA A 52 6.65 36.10 28.62
N ILE A 53 5.97 35.78 27.51
CA ILE A 53 6.00 34.43 26.95
C ILE A 53 7.48 34.08 26.74
N PRO A 54 7.99 32.98 27.31
CA PRO A 54 9.39 32.66 27.19
C PRO A 54 9.71 32.50 25.71
N LYS A 55 10.78 33.16 25.24
CA LYS A 55 11.20 33.13 23.83
C LYS A 55 11.25 31.70 23.25
N ARG A 56 11.66 30.74 24.09
CA ARG A 56 11.66 29.30 23.78
C ARG A 56 10.30 28.75 23.35
N ALA A 57 9.19 29.20 23.95
CA ALA A 57 7.84 28.78 23.57
C ALA A 57 7.43 29.34 22.22
N VAL A 58 7.82 30.59 21.90
CA VAL A 58 7.58 31.19 20.58
C VAL A 58 8.37 30.46 19.50
N ASP A 59 9.65 30.20 19.75
CA ASP A 59 10.53 29.47 18.82
C ASP A 59 9.99 28.05 18.56
N TYR A 60 9.50 27.37 19.60
CA TYR A 60 8.87 26.05 19.48
C TYR A 60 7.58 26.09 18.63
N LEU A 61 6.71 27.08 18.85
CA LEU A 61 5.50 27.25 18.06
C LEU A 61 5.80 27.56 16.58
N LEU A 62 6.82 28.38 16.31
CA LEU A 62 7.26 28.67 14.95
C LEU A 62 7.77 27.40 14.26
N LYS A 63 8.59 26.60 14.95
CA LYS A 63 9.10 25.32 14.45
C LYS A 63 7.97 24.35 14.14
N LEU A 64 7.00 24.21 15.04
CA LEU A 64 5.86 23.31 14.83
C LEU A 64 4.99 23.77 13.64
N LYS A 65 4.80 25.09 13.49
CA LYS A 65 4.09 25.67 12.34
C LYS A 65 4.80 25.36 11.02
N THR A 66 6.13 25.47 10.97
CA THR A 66 6.89 25.12 9.77
C THR A 66 6.80 23.62 9.46
N GLU A 67 6.93 22.76 10.47
CA GLU A 67 6.84 21.30 10.29
C GLU A 67 5.45 20.86 9.80
N LEU A 68 4.38 21.45 10.32
CA LEU A 68 3.03 21.19 9.85
C LEU A 68 2.85 21.61 8.40
N ARG A 69 3.31 22.82 8.05
CA ARG A 69 3.22 23.30 6.67
C ARG A 69 3.97 22.39 5.69
N GLU A 70 5.19 21.98 6.03
CA GLU A 70 5.95 21.05 5.19
C GLU A 70 5.26 19.69 5.04
N ARG A 71 4.62 19.20 6.11
CA ARG A 71 3.86 17.95 6.06
C ARG A 71 2.62 18.08 5.19
N ASP A 72 1.88 19.17 5.30
CA ASP A 72 0.69 19.41 4.49
C ASP A 72 1.04 19.52 3.00
N GLU A 73 2.12 20.24 2.67
CA GLU A 73 2.64 20.35 1.30
C GLU A 73 3.02 18.97 0.75
N LYS A 74 3.78 18.16 1.52
CA LYS A 74 4.14 16.78 1.12
C LYS A 74 2.93 15.88 0.97
N LEU A 75 1.96 15.96 1.88
CA LEU A 75 0.77 15.13 1.85
C LEU A 75 -0.10 15.48 0.65
N SER A 76 -0.23 16.76 0.32
CA SER A 76 -0.96 17.20 -0.88
C SER A 76 -0.34 16.66 -2.17
N ALA A 77 1.00 16.68 -2.28
CA ALA A 77 1.72 16.15 -3.43
C ALA A 77 1.50 14.62 -3.58
N VAL A 78 1.65 13.86 -2.48
CA VAL A 78 1.45 12.41 -2.49
C VAL A 78 0.01 12.03 -2.84
N LEU A 79 -0.98 12.78 -2.37
CA LEU A 79 -2.38 12.53 -2.72
C LEU A 79 -2.65 12.80 -4.21
N ALA A 80 -2.07 13.86 -4.77
CA ALA A 80 -2.18 14.16 -6.20
C ALA A 80 -1.58 13.02 -7.03
N ASP A 81 -0.36 12.60 -6.73
CA ASP A 81 0.33 11.51 -7.44
C ASP A 81 -0.45 10.20 -7.35
N LYS A 82 -0.93 9.85 -6.15
CA LYS A 82 -1.74 8.64 -5.94
C LYS A 82 -3.03 8.68 -6.75
N SER A 83 -3.68 9.84 -6.87
CA SER A 83 -4.90 9.99 -7.66
C SER A 83 -4.63 9.75 -9.15
N ALA A 84 -3.54 10.31 -9.68
CA ALA A 84 -3.13 10.12 -11.08
C ALA A 84 -2.81 8.65 -11.38
N LEU A 85 -2.01 8.00 -10.53
CA LEU A 85 -1.65 6.59 -10.68
C LEU A 85 -2.88 5.66 -10.58
N ASN A 86 -3.85 5.98 -9.73
CA ASN A 86 -5.06 5.17 -9.62
C ASN A 86 -5.93 5.24 -10.89
N GLU A 87 -6.06 6.42 -11.50
CA GLU A 87 -6.78 6.57 -12.76
C GLU A 87 -6.06 5.84 -13.90
N GLU A 88 -4.72 5.91 -13.95
CA GLU A 88 -3.93 5.16 -14.93
C GLU A 88 -4.09 3.65 -14.76
N LEU A 89 -4.00 3.14 -13.52
CA LEU A 89 -4.22 1.73 -13.24
C LEU A 89 -5.62 1.27 -13.62
N LYS A 90 -6.64 2.11 -13.39
CA LYS A 90 -8.02 1.81 -13.78
C LYS A 90 -8.14 1.72 -15.31
N ARG A 91 -7.52 2.65 -16.04
CA ARG A 91 -7.48 2.63 -17.51
C ARG A 91 -6.80 1.37 -18.04
N LEU A 92 -5.59 1.06 -17.55
CA LEU A 92 -4.82 -0.11 -17.98
C LEU A 92 -5.53 -1.42 -17.65
N ARG A 93 -6.19 -1.52 -16.49
CA ARG A 93 -6.99 -2.70 -16.14
C ARG A 93 -8.16 -2.90 -17.08
N ALA A 94 -8.84 -1.82 -17.48
CA ALA A 94 -9.90 -1.90 -18.47
C ALA A 94 -9.37 -2.36 -19.83
N GLU A 95 -8.26 -1.80 -20.28
CA GLU A 95 -7.60 -2.16 -21.55
C GLU A 95 -7.18 -3.63 -21.57
N VAL A 96 -6.54 -4.11 -20.50
CA VAL A 96 -6.16 -5.53 -20.36
C VAL A 96 -7.39 -6.43 -20.30
N ALA A 97 -8.46 -6.01 -19.63
CA ALA A 97 -9.70 -6.80 -19.56
C ALA A 97 -10.34 -6.93 -20.95
N GLU A 98 -10.39 -5.86 -21.74
CA GLU A 98 -10.91 -5.91 -23.11
C GLU A 98 -10.01 -6.72 -24.04
N ALA A 99 -8.69 -6.56 -23.95
CA ALA A 99 -7.73 -7.38 -24.71
C ALA A 99 -7.88 -8.87 -24.38
N LYS A 100 -8.05 -9.22 -23.09
CA LYS A 100 -8.30 -10.60 -22.66
C LYS A 100 -9.63 -11.15 -23.17
N LYS A 101 -10.70 -10.35 -23.16
CA LYS A 101 -11.99 -10.75 -23.74
C LYS A 101 -11.89 -10.99 -25.24
N ALA A 102 -11.22 -10.08 -25.95
CA ALA A 102 -10.98 -10.21 -27.39
C ALA A 102 -10.15 -11.45 -27.72
N SER A 103 -9.07 -11.70 -26.96
CA SER A 103 -8.24 -12.90 -27.09
C SER A 103 -9.01 -14.17 -26.75
N ALA A 104 -9.85 -14.19 -25.71
CA ALA A 104 -10.67 -15.35 -25.37
C ALA A 104 -11.79 -15.62 -26.39
N ALA A 105 -12.26 -14.59 -27.09
CA ALA A 105 -13.25 -14.71 -28.16
C ALA A 105 -12.65 -15.24 -29.47
N GLN A 106 -11.33 -15.19 -29.63
CA GLN A 106 -10.61 -15.86 -30.71
C GLN A 106 -10.13 -17.22 -30.20
N PRO A 107 -10.73 -18.33 -30.68
CA PRO A 107 -10.18 -19.65 -30.40
C PRO A 107 -8.75 -19.68 -30.87
N ASP A 108 -7.85 -20.11 -30.00
CA ASP A 108 -6.48 -20.38 -30.38
C ASP A 108 -6.48 -21.61 -31.29
N THR A 109 -6.26 -21.38 -32.58
CA THR A 109 -6.19 -22.42 -33.60
C THR A 109 -4.76 -22.89 -33.83
N HIS A 110 -3.80 -22.38 -33.05
CA HIS A 110 -2.44 -22.85 -33.14
C HIS A 110 -2.37 -24.24 -32.52
N ASP A 111 -1.89 -25.20 -33.31
CA ASP A 111 -1.53 -26.51 -32.80
C ASP A 111 -0.23 -26.35 -32.01
N TYR A 112 -0.35 -26.06 -30.71
CA TYR A 112 0.76 -26.21 -29.78
C TYR A 112 1.03 -27.71 -29.65
N SER A 113 1.72 -28.26 -30.64
CA SER A 113 2.22 -29.62 -30.66
C SER A 113 3.32 -29.74 -29.60
N GLU A 114 2.89 -29.77 -28.34
CA GLU A 114 3.74 -30.12 -27.21
C GLU A 114 4.45 -31.43 -27.49
N ALA A 115 3.80 -32.37 -28.20
CA ALA A 115 4.42 -33.59 -28.70
C ALA A 115 5.66 -33.33 -29.59
N GLU A 116 5.59 -32.38 -30.53
CA GLU A 116 6.75 -32.05 -31.38
C GLU A 116 7.83 -31.32 -30.57
N THR A 117 7.44 -30.40 -29.69
CA THR A 117 8.42 -29.69 -28.83
C THR A 117 9.10 -30.64 -27.83
N ARG A 118 8.35 -31.65 -27.35
CA ARG A 118 8.78 -32.73 -26.49
C ARG A 118 9.79 -33.63 -27.20
N ASP A 119 9.49 -34.03 -28.44
CA ASP A 119 10.39 -34.85 -29.27
C ASP A 119 11.65 -34.08 -29.67
N TYR A 120 11.53 -32.80 -30.04
CA TYR A 120 12.67 -32.01 -30.51
C TYR A 120 13.64 -31.59 -29.41
N PHE A 121 13.13 -31.24 -28.23
CA PHE A 121 13.96 -30.65 -27.18
C PHE A 121 14.08 -31.55 -25.96
N ILE A 122 12.98 -32.07 -25.41
CA ILE A 122 13.02 -32.78 -24.12
C ILE A 122 13.66 -34.15 -24.29
N ASP A 123 13.23 -34.91 -25.30
CA ASP A 123 13.80 -36.22 -25.63
C ASP A 123 15.28 -36.13 -26.02
N LEU A 124 15.64 -35.10 -26.81
CA LEU A 124 17.01 -34.87 -27.23
C LEU A 124 17.91 -34.53 -26.03
N LEU A 125 17.48 -33.60 -25.16
CA LEU A 125 18.24 -33.17 -23.99
C LEU A 125 18.38 -34.30 -22.95
N LEU A 126 17.35 -35.15 -22.79
CA LEU A 126 17.41 -36.30 -21.89
C LEU A 126 18.36 -37.39 -22.42
N LYS A 127 18.36 -37.65 -23.74
CA LYS A 127 19.33 -38.55 -24.38
C LYS A 127 20.76 -38.03 -24.27
N GLU A 128 20.98 -36.74 -24.52
CA GLU A 128 22.30 -36.10 -24.33
C GLU A 128 22.78 -36.16 -22.88
N ALA A 129 21.86 -36.08 -21.91
CA ALA A 129 22.15 -36.24 -20.48
C ALA A 129 22.40 -37.70 -20.05
N GLY A 130 22.36 -38.67 -20.98
CA GLY A 130 22.67 -40.09 -20.74
C GLY A 130 21.45 -40.95 -20.38
N TRP A 131 20.23 -40.45 -20.54
CA TRP A 131 19.00 -41.19 -20.27
C TRP A 131 18.42 -41.75 -21.58
N ALA A 132 18.46 -43.08 -21.75
CA ALA A 132 18.12 -43.73 -23.03
C ALA A 132 16.63 -43.62 -23.42
N LEU A 133 15.71 -43.58 -22.43
CA LEU A 133 14.25 -43.54 -22.63
C LEU A 133 13.75 -44.60 -23.62
N ASP A 134 14.38 -45.77 -23.61
CA ASP A 134 14.21 -46.84 -24.59
C ASP A 134 13.07 -47.82 -24.23
N GLN A 135 12.49 -47.68 -23.03
CA GLN A 135 11.46 -48.59 -22.55
C GLN A 135 10.08 -47.91 -22.45
N PRO A 136 8.99 -48.65 -22.73
CA PRO A 136 7.62 -48.13 -22.61
C PRO A 136 7.26 -47.63 -21.21
N ARG A 137 8.00 -48.04 -20.18
CA ARG A 137 7.82 -47.63 -18.78
C ARG A 137 8.47 -46.28 -18.44
N ASP A 138 9.27 -45.73 -19.36
CA ASP A 138 10.04 -44.51 -19.13
C ASP A 138 9.24 -43.26 -19.51
N ARG A 139 8.12 -43.44 -20.23
CA ARG A 139 7.23 -42.40 -20.72
C ARG A 139 5.79 -42.68 -20.30
N GLU A 140 5.03 -41.63 -20.01
CA GLU A 140 3.60 -41.71 -19.63
C GLU A 140 3.29 -42.74 -18.54
N TYR A 141 4.10 -42.78 -17.50
CA TYR A 141 3.97 -43.77 -16.43
C TYR A 141 2.76 -43.47 -15.54
N ALA A 142 1.89 -44.45 -15.35
CA ALA A 142 0.70 -44.33 -14.52
C ALA A 142 1.06 -44.32 -13.02
N VAL A 143 0.66 -43.27 -12.31
CA VAL A 143 0.87 -43.10 -10.87
C VAL A 143 -0.46 -43.07 -10.13
N SER A 144 -0.52 -43.78 -9.01
CA SER A 144 -1.64 -43.80 -8.07
C SER A 144 -1.37 -42.90 -6.86
N GLY A 145 -2.43 -42.35 -6.25
CA GLY A 145 -2.35 -41.47 -5.07
C GLY A 145 -2.28 -39.97 -5.39
N MET A 146 -2.67 -39.58 -6.61
CA MET A 146 -2.76 -38.16 -6.99
C MET A 146 -3.86 -37.45 -6.19
N PRO A 147 -3.65 -36.19 -5.75
CA PRO A 147 -4.69 -35.38 -5.11
C PRO A 147 -5.68 -34.84 -6.16
N ASN A 148 -6.31 -35.73 -6.91
CA ASN A 148 -7.35 -35.45 -7.89
C ASN A 148 -8.52 -36.43 -7.69
N THR A 149 -9.70 -36.11 -8.22
CA THR A 149 -10.93 -36.91 -8.04
C THR A 149 -10.77 -38.40 -8.38
N PRO A 150 -10.06 -38.80 -9.46
CA PRO A 150 -9.85 -40.22 -9.76
C PRO A 150 -8.69 -40.89 -8.99
N GLY A 151 -7.88 -40.14 -8.23
CA GLY A 151 -6.70 -40.66 -7.51
C GLY A 151 -5.60 -41.22 -8.41
N LYS A 152 -5.65 -40.93 -9.72
CA LYS A 152 -4.78 -41.47 -10.77
C LYS A 152 -4.25 -40.32 -11.64
N GLY A 153 -3.02 -40.44 -12.10
CA GLY A 153 -2.46 -39.51 -13.09
C GLY A 153 -1.28 -40.14 -13.82
N PHE A 154 -0.78 -39.45 -14.84
CA PHE A 154 0.33 -39.90 -15.65
C PHE A 154 1.51 -38.95 -15.49
N VAL A 155 2.72 -39.49 -15.48
CA VAL A 155 3.97 -38.72 -15.47
C VAL A 155 4.66 -38.89 -16.81
N ASP A 156 5.00 -37.77 -17.46
CA ASP A 156 5.52 -37.77 -18.83
C ASP A 156 6.86 -38.51 -18.97
N TYR A 157 7.72 -38.43 -17.95
CA TYR A 157 9.01 -39.13 -17.93
C TYR A 157 9.34 -39.67 -16.53
N VAL A 158 9.81 -40.91 -16.46
CA VAL A 158 10.36 -41.50 -15.23
C VAL A 158 11.83 -41.81 -15.47
N LEU A 159 12.70 -41.11 -14.74
CA LEU A 159 14.14 -41.31 -14.79
C LEU A 159 14.52 -42.35 -13.73
N TRP A 160 14.91 -43.56 -14.14
CA TRP A 160 15.21 -44.69 -13.24
C TRP A 160 16.67 -44.73 -12.79
N GLY A 161 16.93 -44.84 -11.49
CA GLY A 161 18.29 -45.10 -11.01
C GLY A 161 18.83 -46.46 -11.49
N ASP A 162 20.14 -46.69 -11.37
CA ASP A 162 20.80 -47.98 -11.69
C ASP A 162 20.20 -49.18 -10.92
N ASP A 163 19.42 -48.91 -9.88
CA ASP A 163 18.70 -49.87 -9.03
C ASP A 163 17.29 -50.22 -9.55
N GLY A 164 16.87 -49.65 -10.67
CA GLY A 164 15.56 -49.92 -11.28
C GLY A 164 14.38 -49.38 -10.49
N ARG A 165 14.61 -48.42 -9.58
CA ARG A 165 13.56 -47.73 -8.81
C ARG A 165 13.43 -46.27 -9.25
N PRO A 166 12.22 -45.67 -9.18
CA PRO A 166 12.08 -44.25 -9.43
C PRO A 166 12.73 -43.49 -8.26
N PRO A 167 13.35 -42.32 -8.51
CA PRO A 167 14.09 -41.59 -7.50
C PRO A 167 13.15 -41.19 -6.36
N SER A 168 13.32 -41.83 -5.22
CA SER A 168 12.68 -41.41 -3.99
C SER A 168 13.25 -40.05 -3.57
N ARG A 169 12.41 -39.21 -2.97
CA ARG A 169 12.66 -37.80 -2.64
C ARG A 169 13.91 -37.53 -1.76
N HIS A 170 14.64 -38.57 -1.33
CA HIS A 170 15.74 -38.49 -0.37
C HIS A 170 17.11 -39.00 -0.87
N THR A 171 17.24 -39.41 -2.13
CA THR A 171 18.54 -39.84 -2.68
C THR A 171 18.79 -39.21 -4.03
N TRP A 172 19.10 -37.91 -4.03
CA TRP A 172 19.64 -37.23 -5.20
C TRP A 172 21.16 -37.47 -5.25
N PRO A 173 21.71 -38.11 -6.30
CA PRO A 173 23.15 -38.14 -6.50
C PRO A 173 23.63 -36.72 -6.78
N THR A 174 24.74 -36.33 -6.18
CA THR A 174 25.32 -34.98 -6.10
C THR A 174 25.67 -34.32 -7.44
N ARG A 175 25.32 -34.91 -8.59
CA ARG A 175 25.70 -34.43 -9.93
C ARG A 175 24.62 -33.58 -10.62
N LEU A 176 23.39 -33.53 -10.12
CA LEU A 176 22.29 -32.76 -10.76
C LEU A 176 21.57 -31.85 -9.77
N SER A 177 22.25 -30.79 -9.34
CA SER A 177 21.67 -29.68 -8.57
C SER A 177 21.15 -28.53 -9.47
N LYS A 178 20.83 -28.78 -10.74
CA LYS A 178 20.21 -27.77 -11.61
C LYS A 178 18.85 -28.27 -12.09
N GLY A 179 17.83 -27.58 -11.58
CA GLY A 179 16.45 -28.01 -11.56
C GLY A 179 15.76 -28.05 -12.91
N VAL A 180 14.98 -29.11 -13.11
CA VAL A 180 13.74 -29.07 -13.87
C VAL A 180 12.67 -29.68 -12.96
N SER A 181 11.84 -28.82 -12.38
CA SER A 181 10.67 -29.23 -11.60
C SER A 181 9.51 -29.39 -12.57
N LEU A 182 9.30 -30.60 -13.10
CA LEU A 182 8.11 -30.92 -13.89
C LEU A 182 6.89 -30.98 -12.96
N ARG A 183 6.02 -29.97 -13.04
CA ARG A 183 4.71 -30.00 -12.38
C ARG A 183 3.75 -30.80 -13.28
N PRO A 184 2.97 -31.75 -12.74
CA PRO A 184 1.98 -32.49 -13.52
C PRO A 184 0.84 -31.57 -13.97
N ARG A 185 0.41 -31.73 -15.23
CA ARG A 185 -0.80 -31.09 -15.76
C ARG A 185 -2.03 -31.68 -15.07
N THR A 186 -2.85 -30.81 -14.49
CA THR A 186 -4.25 -31.13 -14.17
C THR A 186 -5.09 -30.97 -15.44
N CYS A 187 -5.90 -31.98 -15.76
CA CYS A 187 -7.02 -31.84 -16.71
C CYS A 187 -8.00 -30.77 -16.25
#